data_AF-A0A969W049-F1
#
_entry.id   AF-A0A969W049-F1
#
_cell.length_a   1.000
_cell.length_b   1.000
_cell.length_c   1.000
_cell.angle_alpha   90.00
_cell.angle_beta   90.00
_cell.angle_gamma   90.00
#
_symmetry.space_group_name_H-M   'P 1'
#
loop_
_entity.id
_entity.type
_entity.pdbx_description
1 polymer ?
#
loop_
_entity_poly.entity_id
_entity_poly.type
_entity_poly.pdbx_seq_one_letter_code
_entity_poly.pdbx_strand_id
1 'polypeptide(L)'
;MFAQFRAQYPQGSIKTEMLPKVDGLHIFRVTVEHSGIVLSTATAADTDIEVTEDRAVKRALMMAGVSFDRNDSNYGMKATLMPQSVNNLSSSAMSRKIPKLCLRLTSQRCTSRNNSI
;
A
#
# COMPACT_ATOMS: atom_id res chain seq x y z
N MET A 1 -14.96 5.41 8.83
CA MET A 1 -13.58 5.07 9.23
C MET A 1 -13.42 4.88 10.74
N PHE A 2 -13.57 5.93 11.57
CA PHE A 2 -13.36 5.80 13.02
C PHE A 2 -14.33 4.86 13.73
N ALA A 3 -15.59 4.77 13.30
CA ALA A 3 -16.56 3.86 13.90
C ALA A 3 -16.15 2.38 13.77
N GLN A 4 -15.57 1.98 12.63
CA GLN A 4 -15.06 0.62 12.41
C GLN A 4 -13.86 0.34 13.32
N PHE A 5 -12.92 1.28 13.40
CA PHE A 5 -11.80 1.18 14.33
C PHE A 5 -12.27 1.03 15.78
N ARG A 6 -13.25 1.83 16.22
CA ARG A 6 -13.81 1.76 17.57
C ARG A 6 -14.56 0.46 17.86
N ALA A 7 -15.24 -0.11 16.85
CA ALA A 7 -15.90 -1.41 16.98
C ALA A 7 -14.87 -2.54 17.15
N GLN A 8 -13.77 -2.50 16.41
CA GLN A 8 -12.72 -3.53 16.47
C GLN A 8 -11.80 -3.36 17.69
N TYR A 9 -11.52 -2.12 18.08
CA TYR A 9 -10.66 -1.75 19.19
C TYR A 9 -11.37 -0.74 20.10
N PRO A 10 -12.25 -1.19 21.02
CA PRO A 10 -13.00 -0.30 21.91
C PRO A 10 -12.08 0.56 22.79
N GLN A 11 -10.99 -0.04 23.28
CA GLN A 11 -9.92 0.63 24.04
C GLN A 11 -8.76 1.08 23.15
N GLY A 12 -8.97 1.12 21.83
CA GLY A 12 -8.00 1.66 20.88
C GLY A 12 -7.83 3.17 21.06
N SER A 13 -6.61 3.64 20.87
CA SER A 13 -6.23 5.04 20.96
C SER A 13 -5.53 5.43 19.65
N ILE A 14 -5.86 6.61 19.15
CA ILE A 14 -5.24 7.19 17.96
C ILE A 14 -4.61 8.49 18.42
N LYS A 15 -3.29 8.58 18.30
CA LYS A 15 -2.50 9.76 18.65
C LYS A 15 -2.00 10.40 17.37
N THR A 16 -2.39 11.64 17.11
CA THR A 16 -1.87 12.46 16.03
C THR A 16 -0.85 13.44 16.61
N GLU A 17 0.29 13.57 15.94
CA GLU A 17 1.38 14.45 16.34
C GLU A 17 1.85 15.24 15.11
N MET A 18 1.84 16.56 15.23
CA MET A 18 2.41 17.46 14.22
C MET A 18 3.92 17.54 14.44
N LEU A 19 4.68 17.18 13.40
CA LEU A 19 6.13 17.27 13.40
C LEU A 19 6.59 18.64 12.85
N PRO A 20 7.85 19.04 13.11
CA PRO A 20 8.40 20.27 12.55
C PRO A 20 8.27 20.33 11.02
N LYS A 21 7.95 21.51 10.52
CA LYS A 21 7.81 21.78 9.09
C LYS A 21 9.16 21.60 8.39
N VAL A 22 9.20 20.81 7.32
CA VAL A 22 10.40 20.60 6.49
C VAL A 22 10.07 21.06 5.08
N ASP A 23 10.88 21.97 4.53
CA ASP A 23 10.76 22.45 3.14
C ASP A 23 9.37 22.96 2.73
N GLY A 24 8.66 23.60 3.66
CA GLY A 24 7.31 24.10 3.39
C GLY A 24 6.19 23.06 3.57
N LEU A 25 6.53 21.80 3.86
CA LEU A 25 5.58 20.70 4.05
C LEU A 25 5.23 20.52 5.53
N HIS A 26 3.94 20.47 5.82
CA HIS A 26 3.45 20.03 7.11
C HIS A 26 3.61 18.52 7.19
N ILE A 27 4.08 18.02 8.33
CA ILE A 27 4.31 16.59 8.54
C ILE A 27 3.50 16.16 9.75
N PHE A 28 2.72 15.10 9.59
CA PHE A 28 1.98 14.48 10.69
C PHE A 28 2.40 13.04 10.87
N ARG A 29 2.61 12.67 12.13
CA ARG A 29 2.79 11.29 12.58
C ARG A 29 1.52 10.85 13.30
N VAL A 30 1.03 9.68 12.95
CA VAL A 30 -0.13 9.06 13.59
C VAL A 30 0.29 7.70 14.12
N THR A 31 0.02 7.50 15.41
CA THR A 31 0.27 6.25 16.12
C THR A 31 -1.07 5.69 16.57
N VAL A 32 -1.38 4.48 16.12
CA VAL A 32 -2.54 3.73 16.56
C VAL A 32 -2.07 2.70 17.58
N GLU A 33 -2.65 2.75 18.76
CA GLU A 33 -2.33 1.85 19.86
C GLU A 33 -3.59 1.17 20.39
N HIS A 34 -3.43 -0.01 20.97
CA HIS A 34 -4.48 -0.70 21.70
C HIS A 34 -3.88 -1.30 22.95
N SER A 35 -4.39 -0.90 24.11
CA SER A 35 -3.96 -1.43 25.42
C SER A 35 -2.43 -1.36 25.63
N GLY A 36 -1.79 -0.29 25.16
CA GLY A 36 -0.34 -0.07 25.26
C GLY A 36 0.51 -0.73 24.15
N ILE A 37 -0.11 -1.50 23.25
CA ILE A 37 0.58 -2.08 22.08
C ILE A 37 0.36 -1.17 20.87
N VAL A 38 1.44 -0.76 20.22
CA VAL A 38 1.36 0.01 18.98
C VAL A 38 0.98 -0.94 17.84
N LEU A 39 -0.20 -0.74 17.26
CA LEU A 39 -0.71 -1.51 16.14
C LEU A 39 -0.10 -1.04 14.82
N SER A 40 -0.04 0.29 14.65
CA SER A 40 0.53 0.89 13.45
C SER A 40 1.01 2.30 13.71
N THR A 41 1.99 2.72 12.91
CA THR A 41 2.43 4.10 12.81
C THR A 41 2.46 4.48 11.34
N ALA A 42 2.00 5.69 11.03
CA ALA A 42 2.09 6.22 9.68
C ALA A 42 2.42 7.71 9.72
N THR A 43 3.10 8.16 8.66
CA THR A 43 3.47 9.56 8.48
C THR A 43 2.99 10.03 7.11
N ALA A 44 2.56 11.28 7.04
CA ALA A 44 2.32 11.96 5.77
C ALA A 44 2.94 13.36 5.80
N ALA A 45 3.27 13.86 4.62
CA ALA A 45 3.77 15.21 4.40
C ALA A 45 3.02 15.83 3.24
N ASP A 46 2.46 17.03 3.44
CA ASP A 46 1.77 17.79 2.39
C ASP A 46 1.83 19.29 2.68
N THR A 47 1.45 20.09 1.68
CA THR A 47 1.40 21.55 1.80
C THR A 47 0.21 22.01 2.66
N ASP A 48 -0.91 21.30 2.60
CA ASP A 48 -2.12 21.58 3.38
C ASP A 48 -2.17 20.75 4.67
N ILE A 49 -2.46 21.40 5.80
CA ILE A 49 -2.49 20.77 7.13
C ILE A 49 -3.58 19.69 7.19
N GLU A 50 -4.79 20.00 6.72
CA GLU A 50 -5.95 19.12 6.78
C GLU A 50 -5.73 17.85 5.93
N VAL A 51 -5.20 18.03 4.72
CA VAL A 51 -4.89 16.91 3.81
C VAL A 51 -3.78 16.03 4.38
N THR A 52 -2.78 16.64 5.01
CA THR A 52 -1.67 15.90 5.63
C THR A 52 -2.17 15.01 6.76
N GLU A 53 -2.99 15.55 7.67
CA GLU A 53 -3.53 14.81 8.80
C GLU A 53 -4.43 13.66 8.32
N ASP A 54 -5.40 13.95 7.45
CA ASP A 54 -6.31 12.93 6.93
C ASP A 54 -5.53 11.79 6.25
N ARG A 55 -4.51 12.14 5.46
CA ARG A 55 -3.67 11.15 4.77
C ARG A 55 -2.86 10.29 5.74
N ALA A 56 -2.33 10.87 6.82
CA ALA A 56 -1.59 10.12 7.83
C ALA A 56 -2.50 9.18 8.62
N VAL A 57 -3.67 9.67 9.06
CA VAL A 57 -4.68 8.89 9.78
C VAL A 57 -5.21 7.76 8.90
N LYS A 58 -5.52 8.05 7.64
CA LYS A 58 -5.97 7.08 6.64
C LYS A 58 -5.00 5.91 6.51
N ARG A 59 -3.71 6.22 6.35
CA ARG A 59 -2.64 5.23 6.25
C ARG A 59 -2.49 4.40 7.52
N ALA A 60 -2.48 5.04 8.68
CA ALA A 60 -2.29 4.32 9.95
C ALA A 60 -3.40 3.30 10.19
N LEU A 61 -4.66 3.66 9.96
CA LEU A 61 -5.78 2.75 10.17
C LEU A 61 -5.90 1.67 9.09
N MET A 62 -5.52 1.95 7.83
CA MET A 62 -5.33 0.88 6.82
C MET A 62 -4.31 -0.15 7.31
N MET A 63 -3.17 0.31 7.85
CA MET A 63 -2.12 -0.56 8.38
C MET A 63 -2.56 -1.31 9.66
N ALA A 64 -3.45 -0.73 10.46
CA ALA A 64 -4.05 -1.38 11.62
C ALA A 64 -5.10 -2.45 11.25
N GLY A 65 -5.35 -2.68 9.96
CA GLY A 65 -6.31 -3.68 9.48
C GLY A 65 -7.77 -3.20 9.44
N VAL A 66 -8.02 -1.90 9.61
CA VAL A 66 -9.35 -1.32 9.39
C VAL A 66 -9.56 -1.16 7.89
N SER A 67 -10.19 -2.17 7.30
CA SER A 67 -10.51 -2.17 5.87
C SER A 67 -11.63 -1.17 5.58
N PHE A 68 -11.33 -0.28 4.66
CA PHE A 68 -12.35 0.48 3.96
C PHE A 68 -12.93 -0.45 2.92
N ASP A 69 -14.11 -1.01 3.19
CA ASP A 69 -14.85 -1.63 2.11
C ASP A 69 -14.99 -0.59 1.01
N ARG A 70 -14.41 -0.93 -0.14
CA ARG A 70 -14.28 -0.09 -1.33
C ARG A 70 -15.63 0.19 -2.01
N ASN A 71 -16.72 0.19 -1.25
CA ASN A 71 -18.05 0.59 -1.68
C ASN A 71 -18.29 2.10 -1.61
N ASP A 72 -17.33 2.87 -1.08
CA ASP A 72 -17.28 4.33 -1.26
C ASP A 72 -16.47 4.73 -2.51
N SER A 73 -16.53 3.90 -3.56
CA SER A 73 -16.09 4.22 -4.92
C SER A 73 -17.15 5.02 -5.70
N ASN A 74 -18.16 5.55 -4.99
CA ASN A 74 -19.28 6.31 -5.55
C ASN A 74 -19.12 7.84 -5.39
N TYR A 75 -17.89 8.33 -5.46
CA TYR A 75 -17.61 9.69 -5.93
C TYR A 75 -16.67 9.61 -7.13
N GLY A 76 -17.29 9.32 -8.27
CA GLY A 76 -17.06 10.09 -9.49
C GLY A 76 -15.67 10.07 -10.13
N MET A 77 -15.08 8.89 -10.38
CA MET A 77 -14.16 8.74 -11.51
C MET A 77 -14.57 7.52 -12.33
N LYS A 78 -15.70 7.63 -13.04
CA LYS A 78 -15.88 6.83 -14.26
C LYS A 78 -14.88 7.35 -15.27
N ALA A 79 -13.69 6.76 -15.30
CA ALA A 79 -12.88 6.78 -16.49
C ALA A 79 -13.75 6.16 -17.60
N THR A 80 -14.36 7.03 -18.41
CA THR A 80 -15.00 6.62 -19.64
C THR A 80 -13.87 6.16 -20.54
N LEU A 81 -13.57 4.87 -20.51
CA LEU A 81 -12.77 4.21 -21.53
C LEU A 81 -13.57 4.33 -22.83
N MET A 82 -13.30 5.40 -23.58
CA MET A 82 -13.70 5.50 -24.98
C MET A 82 -13.12 4.26 -25.68
N PRO A 83 -13.92 3.41 -26.33
CA PRO A 83 -13.36 2.36 -27.16
C PRO A 83 -12.63 3.03 -28.31
N GLN A 84 -11.30 2.99 -28.29
CA GLN A 84 -10.52 3.35 -29.47
C GLN A 84 -10.79 2.29 -30.53
N SER A 85 -11.48 2.71 -31.59
CA SER A 85 -11.67 1.92 -32.80
C SER A 85 -10.29 1.56 -33.36
N VAL A 86 -9.88 0.32 -33.16
CA VAL A 86 -8.70 -0.26 -33.80
C VAL A 86 -9.04 -0.53 -35.26
N ASN A 87 -8.76 0.44 -36.12
CA ASN A 87 -8.79 0.23 -37.56
C ASN A 87 -7.68 -0.76 -37.94
N ASN A 88 -8.08 -2.00 -38.20
CA ASN A 88 -7.24 -3.02 -38.81
C ASN A 88 -6.78 -2.54 -40.19
N LEU A 89 -5.52 -2.13 -40.31
CA LEU A 89 -4.80 -2.20 -41.57
C LEU A 89 -3.82 -3.37 -41.49
N SER A 90 -4.12 -4.37 -42.32
CA SER A 90 -3.27 -5.49 -42.63
C SER A 90 -1.95 -5.03 -43.26
N SER A 91 -0.83 -5.37 -42.64
CA SER A 91 0.44 -5.48 -43.35
C SER A 91 1.35 -6.50 -42.65
N SER A 92 1.33 -7.72 -43.21
CA SER A 92 2.48 -8.58 -43.46
C SER A 92 3.67 -8.57 -42.47
N ALA A 93 3.86 -9.74 -41.86
CA ALA A 93 5.15 -10.42 -41.69
C ALA A 93 6.28 -9.67 -40.95
N MET A 94 6.50 -10.03 -39.68
CA MET A 94 7.81 -10.54 -39.24
C MET A 94 7.73 -11.14 -37.83
N SER A 95 7.82 -12.47 -37.79
CA SER A 95 8.03 -13.28 -36.60
C SER A 95 9.33 -12.86 -35.90
N ARG A 96 9.22 -12.32 -34.69
CA ARG A 96 10.36 -12.19 -33.77
C ARG A 96 10.17 -13.13 -32.59
N LYS A 97 10.87 -14.26 -32.69
CA LYS A 97 11.17 -15.24 -31.63
C LYS A 97 11.52 -14.52 -30.32
N ILE A 98 10.74 -14.79 -29.29
CA ILE A 98 11.13 -14.53 -27.89
C ILE A 98 12.10 -15.66 -27.50
N PRO A 99 13.35 -15.38 -27.09
CA PRO A 99 14.20 -16.42 -26.54
C PRO A 99 13.67 -16.82 -25.17
N LYS A 100 13.29 -18.10 -25.04
CA LYS A 100 13.10 -18.79 -23.76
C LYS A 100 14.43 -18.73 -23.00
N LEU A 101 14.55 -17.88 -21.99
CA LEU A 101 15.65 -17.98 -21.04
C LEU A 101 15.38 -19.18 -20.13
N CYS A 102 15.81 -20.33 -20.61
CA CYS A 102 15.97 -21.56 -19.87
C CYS A 102 17.16 -21.38 -18.93
N LEU A 103 16.96 -20.91 -17.69
CA LEU A 103 17.91 -21.21 -16.64
C LEU A 103 17.48 -22.50 -15.95
N ARG A 104 18.23 -23.54 -16.31
CA ARG A 104 18.16 -24.89 -15.82
C ARG A 104 18.19 -24.93 -14.29
N LEU A 105 17.31 -25.75 -13.74
CA LEU A 105 17.52 -26.40 -12.47
C LEU A 105 18.90 -27.08 -12.47
N THR A 106 19.72 -26.78 -11.47
CA THR A 106 20.63 -27.78 -10.91
C THR A 106 20.29 -27.96 -9.45
N SER A 107 19.47 -28.97 -9.21
CA SER A 107 19.40 -29.73 -7.98
C SER A 107 20.82 -30.11 -7.54
N GLN A 108 21.27 -29.64 -6.39
CA GLN A 108 22.29 -30.33 -5.59
C GLN A 108 21.88 -30.33 -4.12
N ARG A 109 21.18 -31.42 -3.78
CA ARG A 109 21.07 -32.02 -2.46
C ARG A 109 22.48 -32.45 -2.02
N CYS A 110 23.06 -31.79 -1.02
CA CYS A 110 24.21 -32.31 -0.28
C CYS A 110 23.82 -32.51 1.19
N THR A 111 23.56 -33.77 1.49
CA THR A 111 23.39 -34.32 2.83
C THR A 111 24.74 -34.42 3.55
N SER A 112 24.69 -34.21 4.88
CA SER A 112 25.52 -34.90 5.89
C SER A 112 27.02 -34.58 5.97
N ARG A 113 27.44 -34.00 7.11
CA ARG A 113 28.14 -34.76 8.17
C ARG A 113 28.45 -33.90 9.39
N ASN A 114 28.19 -34.50 10.55
CA ASN A 114 28.77 -34.19 11.86
C ASN A 114 30.31 -34.09 11.77
N ASN A 115 30.95 -33.23 12.56
CA ASN A 115 31.85 -33.71 13.61
C ASN A 115 32.22 -32.61 14.62
N SER A 116 32.38 -33.05 15.87
CA SER A 116 32.84 -32.33 17.05
C SER A 116 34.28 -31.82 16.95
N ILE A 117 34.63 -30.82 17.77
CA ILE A 117 35.62 -30.85 18.87
C ILE A 117 35.17 -29.82 19.91
#